data_AF-A0A2D5WWM9-F1
#
_entry.id   AF-A0A2D5WWM9-F1
#
_cell.length_a   1.000
_cell.length_b   1.000
_cell.length_c   1.000
_cell.angle_alpha   90.00
_cell.angle_beta   90.00
_cell.angle_gamma   90.00
#
_symmetry.space_group_name_H-M   'P 1'
#
loop_
_entity.id
_entity.type
_entity.pdbx_description
1 polymer ?
#
loop_
_entity_poly.entity_id
_entity_poly.type
_entity_poly.pdbx_seq_one_letter_code
_entity_poly.pdbx_strand_id
1 'polypeptide(L)'
;MTMSEAISEKEARFERLWAGETPKGVNRTKALKFRQYMRQHVLQKYHKRRKEQFASADKGHYNHSFTSKHMFLTKENCRKYWMGELQQQIKDSESF
;
A
#
# COMPACT_ATOMS: atom_id res chain seq x y z
N MET A 1 -17.71 -11.81 18.28
CA MET A 1 -17.08 -10.97 17.25
C MET A 1 -17.58 -11.38 15.88
N THR A 2 -18.33 -10.50 15.24
CA THR A 2 -18.78 -10.61 13.85
C THR A 2 -17.66 -10.21 12.89
N MET A 3 -17.71 -10.69 11.64
CA MET A 3 -16.73 -10.37 10.61
C MET A 3 -16.60 -8.85 10.38
N SER A 4 -17.71 -8.12 10.49
CA SER A 4 -17.80 -6.67 10.40
C SER A 4 -17.05 -5.95 11.52
N GLU A 5 -17.11 -6.47 12.76
CA GLU A 5 -16.36 -5.91 13.90
C GLU A 5 -14.85 -6.06 13.68
N ALA A 6 -14.41 -7.22 13.18
CA ALA A 6 -12.99 -7.46 12.90
C ALA A 6 -12.43 -6.55 11.79
N ILE A 7 -13.23 -6.26 10.76
CA ILE A 7 -12.88 -5.31 9.69
C ILE A 7 -12.76 -3.89 10.27
N SER A 8 -13.72 -3.48 11.10
CA SER A 8 -13.72 -2.18 11.78
C SER A 8 -12.48 -1.99 12.67
N GLU A 9 -12.10 -3.01 13.45
CA GLU A 9 -10.91 -2.96 14.30
C GLU A 9 -9.60 -2.88 13.48
N LYS A 10 -9.51 -3.63 12.38
CA LYS A 10 -8.36 -3.61 11.48
C LYS A 10 -8.19 -2.23 10.83
N GLU A 11 -9.30 -1.59 10.47
CA GLU A 11 -9.32 -0.23 9.94
C GLU A 11 -8.94 0.81 11.00
N ALA A 12 -9.51 0.73 12.19
CA ALA A 12 -9.16 1.61 13.31
C ALA A 12 -7.67 1.53 13.63
N ARG A 13 -7.08 0.33 13.55
CA ARG A 13 -5.63 0.14 13.70
C ARG A 13 -4.82 0.86 12.62
N PHE A 14 -5.29 0.85 11.38
CA PHE A 14 -4.64 1.59 10.29
C PHE A 14 -4.67 3.09 10.57
N GLU A 15 -5.83 3.64 10.93
CA GLU A 15 -5.99 5.07 11.21
C GLU A 15 -5.07 5.54 12.34
N ARG A 16 -5.03 4.79 13.45
CA ARG A 16 -4.14 5.06 14.59
C ARG A 16 -2.67 5.08 14.17
N LEU A 17 -2.21 4.07 13.42
CA LEU A 17 -0.82 4.00 12.95
C LEU A 17 -0.49 5.10 11.93
N TRP A 18 -1.45 5.46 11.08
CA TRP A 18 -1.31 6.52 10.09
C TRP A 18 -1.19 7.91 10.73
N ALA A 19 -1.96 8.16 11.80
CA ALA A 19 -1.86 9.36 12.63
C ALA A 19 -0.63 9.33 13.56
N GLY A 20 -0.11 8.13 13.87
CA GLY A 20 0.97 7.93 14.83
C GLY A 20 0.49 7.96 16.27
N GLU A 21 -0.78 7.64 16.51
CA GLU A 21 -1.34 7.54 17.84
C GLU A 21 -0.69 6.39 18.62
N THR A 22 -0.22 6.72 19.82
CA THR A 22 0.32 5.76 20.77
C THR A 22 -0.32 6.01 22.14
N PRO A 23 -0.24 5.06 23.10
CA PRO A 23 -0.72 5.29 24.46
C PRO A 23 -0.08 6.51 25.15
N LYS A 24 1.10 6.93 24.69
CA LYS A 24 1.85 8.09 25.21
C LYS A 24 1.56 9.38 24.40
N GLY A 25 0.55 9.38 23.54
CA GLY A 25 0.21 10.49 22.64
C GLY A 25 0.70 10.27 21.20
N VAL A 26 0.74 11.35 20.42
CA VAL A 26 1.03 11.32 18.98
C VAL A 26 2.54 11.31 18.71
N ASN A 27 3.01 10.31 17.98
CA ASN A 27 4.41 10.18 17.56
C ASN A 27 4.54 10.35 16.03
N ARG A 28 4.92 11.56 15.61
CA ARG A 28 5.09 11.92 14.20
C ARG A 28 6.12 11.04 13.48
N THR A 29 7.20 10.67 14.14
CA THR A 29 8.25 9.82 13.54
C THR A 29 7.73 8.43 13.21
N LYS A 30 6.93 7.83 14.11
CA LYS A 30 6.28 6.54 13.85
C LYS A 30 5.26 6.63 12.72
N ALA A 31 4.46 7.71 12.67
CA ALA A 31 3.55 7.96 11.56
C ALA A 31 4.29 8.02 10.22
N LEU A 32 5.40 8.77 10.15
CA LEU A 32 6.20 8.90 8.93
C LEU A 32 6.78 7.55 8.48
N LYS A 33 7.35 6.77 9.41
CA LYS A 33 7.85 5.42 9.11
C LYS A 33 6.75 4.50 8.59
N PHE A 34 5.56 4.54 9.20
CA PHE A 34 4.42 3.73 8.76
C PHE A 34 3.95 4.14 7.36
N ARG A 35 3.81 5.45 7.08
CA ARG A 35 3.47 5.96 5.75
C ARG A 35 4.50 5.53 4.71
N GLN A 36 5.79 5.61 5.04
CA GLN A 36 6.85 5.16 4.14
C GLN A 36 6.76 3.66 3.85
N TYR A 37 6.55 2.83 4.88
CA TYR A 37 6.32 1.40 4.74
C TYR A 37 5.15 1.10 3.79
N MET A 38 3.98 1.70 4.04
CA MET A 38 2.80 1.50 3.19
C MET A 38 3.07 1.89 1.75
N ARG A 39 3.72 3.04 1.52
CA ARG A 39 4.06 3.51 0.18
C ARG A 39 4.97 2.53 -0.56
N GLN A 40 6.01 2.04 0.10
CA GLN A 40 6.93 1.06 -0.52
C GLN A 40 6.19 -0.22 -0.92
N HIS A 41 5.34 -0.75 -0.05
CA HIS A 41 4.62 -1.99 -0.31
C HIS A 41 3.53 -1.83 -1.39
N VAL A 42 2.77 -0.73 -1.38
CA VAL A 42 1.80 -0.41 -2.43
C VAL A 42 2.52 -0.28 -3.77
N LEU A 43 3.63 0.47 -3.81
CA LEU A 43 4.43 0.64 -5.02
C LEU A 43 4.90 -0.71 -5.56
N GLN A 44 5.49 -1.56 -4.71
CA GLN A 44 5.95 -2.89 -5.11
C GLN A 44 4.83 -3.78 -5.66
N LYS A 45 3.61 -3.71 -5.11
CA LYS A 45 2.47 -4.47 -5.64
C LYS A 45 2.06 -4.02 -7.04
N TYR A 46 2.08 -2.71 -7.32
CA TYR A 46 1.85 -2.21 -8.67
C TYR A 46 3.00 -2.51 -9.64
N HIS A 47 4.25 -2.50 -9.16
CA HIS A 47 5.45 -2.76 -9.99
C HIS A 47 5.69 -4.24 -10.25
N LYS A 48 5.01 -5.16 -9.55
CA LYS A 48 5.07 -6.59 -9.82
C LYS A 48 4.33 -7.02 -11.11
N ARG A 49 3.82 -6.08 -11.92
CA ARG A 49 3.23 -6.40 -13.22
C ARG A 49 4.27 -6.61 -14.33
N ARG A 50 4.05 -7.72 -15.06
CA ARG A 50 4.62 -8.19 -16.33
C ARG A 50 5.94 -8.98 -16.26
N LYS A 51 5.81 -10.31 -16.13
CA LYS A 51 6.87 -11.29 -16.49
C LYS A 51 7.40 -11.10 -17.93
N GLU A 52 6.59 -10.51 -18.81
CA GLU A 52 6.97 -10.21 -20.21
C GLU A 52 7.72 -8.88 -20.39
N GLN A 53 7.87 -8.04 -19.36
CA GLN A 53 8.69 -6.81 -19.46
C GLN A 53 10.18 -7.05 -19.19
N PHE A 54 10.59 -8.28 -18.85
CA PHE A 54 11.97 -8.64 -18.53
C PHE A 54 12.89 -8.83 -19.74
N ALA A 55 12.41 -8.67 -20.98
CA ALA A 55 13.23 -8.92 -22.17
C ALA A 55 14.36 -7.88 -22.40
N SER A 56 14.41 -6.76 -21.66
CA SER A 56 15.47 -5.74 -21.88
C SER A 56 15.88 -4.90 -20.66
N ALA A 57 15.66 -5.38 -19.43
CA ALA A 57 16.13 -4.67 -18.24
C ALA A 57 17.47 -5.22 -17.76
N ASP A 58 18.55 -4.91 -18.49
CA ASP A 58 19.90 -4.95 -17.93
C ASP A 58 19.94 -3.98 -16.75
N LYS A 59 20.18 -4.49 -15.55
CA LYS A 59 20.39 -3.76 -14.29
C LYS A 59 19.18 -3.06 -13.67
N GLY A 60 18.22 -3.84 -13.16
CA GLY A 60 17.54 -3.56 -11.87
C GLY A 60 16.85 -2.20 -11.65
N HIS A 61 16.75 -1.33 -12.66
CA HIS A 61 16.18 0.00 -12.58
C HIS A 61 14.80 -0.02 -13.21
N TYR A 62 13.78 0.00 -12.36
CA TYR A 62 12.40 0.17 -12.78
C TYR A 62 12.24 1.54 -13.42
N ASN A 63 11.66 1.58 -14.63
CA ASN A 63 11.35 2.82 -15.32
C ASN A 63 10.29 3.60 -14.52
N HIS A 64 10.75 4.58 -13.72
CA HIS A 64 9.89 5.48 -12.96
C HIS A 64 9.15 6.53 -13.82
N SER A 65 9.25 6.44 -15.15
CA SER A 65 8.87 7.54 -16.05
C SER A 65 7.41 7.56 -16.50
N PHE A 66 6.51 6.72 -15.98
CA PHE A 66 5.11 6.74 -16.47
C PHE A 66 4.02 6.93 -15.44
N THR A 67 4.34 7.19 -14.18
CA THR A 67 3.27 7.36 -13.21
C THR A 67 3.71 8.23 -12.06
N SER A 68 3.21 9.47 -12.02
CA SER A 68 3.42 10.42 -10.92
C SER A 68 3.26 9.69 -9.60
N LYS A 69 4.38 9.46 -8.91
CA LYS A 69 4.48 8.70 -7.64
C LYS A 69 3.44 9.17 -6.62
N HIS A 70 3.04 10.44 -6.70
CA HIS A 70 2.02 11.08 -5.87
C HIS A 70 0.58 10.64 -6.16
N MET A 71 0.27 10.26 -7.39
CA MET A 71 -1.11 9.94 -7.82
C MET A 71 -1.59 8.59 -7.29
N PHE A 72 -0.66 7.65 -7.03
CA PHE A 72 -0.98 6.30 -6.55
C PHE A 72 -0.65 6.08 -5.07
N LEU A 73 0.19 6.94 -4.48
CA LEU A 73 0.58 6.87 -3.07
C LEU A 73 -0.35 7.70 -2.17
N THR A 74 -1.66 7.56 -2.39
CA THR A 74 -2.70 8.17 -1.55
C THR A 74 -2.91 7.35 -0.27
N LYS A 75 -3.45 8.01 0.77
CA LYS A 75 -3.88 7.33 2.00
C LYS A 75 -4.89 6.22 1.68
N GLU A 76 -5.79 6.48 0.73
CA GLU A 76 -6.82 5.53 0.32
C GLU A 76 -6.22 4.26 -0.30
N ASN A 77 -5.26 4.37 -1.22
CA ASN A 77 -4.62 3.18 -1.80
C ASN A 77 -3.82 2.39 -0.76
N CYS A 78 -3.21 3.09 0.21
CA CYS A 78 -2.58 2.44 1.35
C CYS A 78 -3.62 1.72 2.23
N ARG A 79 -4.79 2.31 2.48
CA ARG A 79 -5.90 1.66 3.20
C ARG A 79 -6.41 0.43 2.44
N LYS A 80 -6.70 0.54 1.13
CA LYS A 80 -7.11 -0.58 0.28
C LYS A 80 -6.08 -1.72 0.32
N TYR A 81 -4.77 -1.40 0.29
CA TYR A 81 -3.72 -2.39 0.48
C TYR A 81 -3.73 -3.05 1.86
N TRP A 82 -3.87 -2.25 2.93
CA TRP A 82 -3.96 -2.74 4.31
C TRP A 82 -5.14 -3.68 4.51
N MET A 83 -6.30 -3.31 3.97
CA MET A 83 -7.54 -4.08 4.08
C MET A 83 -7.47 -5.36 3.23
N GLY A 84 -6.68 -5.36 2.15
CA GLY A 84 -6.51 -6.49 1.23
C GLY A 84 -7.25 -6.32 -0.09
N GLU A 85 -8.10 -5.29 -0.20
CA GLU A 85 -8.89 -4.96 -1.38
C GLU A 85 -8.03 -4.66 -2.60
N LEU A 86 -6.88 -4.00 -2.41
CA LEU A 86 -5.98 -3.71 -3.53
C LEU A 86 -5.43 -4.99 -4.17
N GLN A 87 -5.15 -6.02 -3.36
CA GLN A 87 -4.65 -7.29 -3.87
C GLN A 87 -5.74 -8.02 -4.64
N GLN A 88 -6.99 -7.92 -4.18
CA GLN A 88 -8.15 -8.49 -4.86
C GLN A 88 -8.39 -7.80 -6.21
N GLN A 89 -8.33 -6.47 -6.28
CA GLN A 89 -8.49 -5.72 -7.52
C GLN A 89 -7.39 -6.04 -8.55
N ILE A 90 -6.14 -6.16 -8.09
CA ILE A 90 -5.03 -6.57 -8.96
C ILE A 90 -5.28 -7.99 -9.50
N LYS A 91 -5.64 -8.93 -8.63
CA LYS A 91 -5.94 -10.33 -9.03
C LYS A 91 -7.11 -10.42 -10.00
N ASP A 92 -8.18 -9.65 -9.76
CA ASP A 92 -9.35 -9.59 -10.63
C ASP A 92 -8.99 -9.03 -12.01
N SER A 93 -8.17 -7.98 -12.05
CA SER A 93 -7.63 -7.42 -13.30
C SER A 93 -6.63 -8.34 -14.02
N GLU A 94 -6.11 -9.40 -13.38
CA GLU A 94 -5.26 -10.43 -14.02
C GLU A 94 -6.08 -11.58 -14.61
N SER A 95 -7.38 -11.67 -14.29
CA SER A 95 -8.24 -12.78 -14.69
C SER A 95 -9.09 -12.51 -15.95
N PHE A 96 -8.92 -11.34 -16.57
CA PHE A 96 -9.54 -10.92 -17.85
C PHE A 96 -8.45 -10.64 -18.89
#